data_AF-A0ABC8WDY9-F1
#
_entry.id   AF-A0ABC8WDY9-F1
#
_cell.length_a   1.000
_cell.length_b   1.000
_cell.length_c   1.000
_cell.angle_alpha   90.00
_cell.angle_beta   90.00
_cell.angle_gamma   90.00
#
_symmetry.space_group_name_H-M   'P 1'
#
loop_
_entity.id
_entity.type
_entity.pdbx_description
1 polymer ?
#
loop_
_entity_poly.entity_id
_entity_poly.type
_entity_poly.pdbx_seq_one_letter_code
_entity_poly.pdbx_strand_id
1 'polypeptide(L)'
;MAMVAALRAAAADAVVTFLWVLCVSTLGASTAVATSYLKLQGAQYALVITVSLVTVLLFVFTMLCDALGGASFNPTGIAAFYAAGITSPSLFAVALRFPAQAAGAVGGALAISELMPAKYKHMLGGPSLKVDPHTGAVAELVLTFVITMAVLWIIVKGPRNPLIKTVMISISTVCLVLSGGAYTGPSMNPANHHACLDRLQQCLECRNCYVKASKDSTQTMPRW
;
A
#
# COMPACT_ATOMS: atom_id res chain seq x y z
N MET A 1 -29.97 -7.37 9.48
CA MET A 1 -29.23 -6.10 9.71
C MET A 1 -27.72 -6.28 9.82
N ALA A 2 -27.21 -7.27 10.57
CA ALA A 2 -25.76 -7.54 10.69
C ALA A 2 -25.02 -7.82 9.37
N MET A 3 -25.63 -8.59 8.45
CA MET A 3 -25.07 -8.87 7.11
C MET A 3 -24.85 -7.60 6.28
N VAL A 4 -25.86 -6.71 6.26
CA VAL A 4 -25.80 -5.45 5.50
C VAL A 4 -24.72 -4.52 6.06
N ALA A 5 -24.57 -4.48 7.40
CA ALA A 5 -23.49 -3.73 8.03
C ALA A 5 -22.11 -4.29 7.66
N ALA A 6 -21.94 -5.62 7.68
CA ALA A 6 -20.69 -6.28 7.27
C ALA A 6 -20.34 -5.98 5.81
N LEU A 7 -21.32 -6.04 4.90
CA LEU A 7 -21.14 -5.71 3.48
C LEU A 7 -20.73 -4.25 3.27
N ARG A 8 -21.39 -3.32 3.96
CA ARG A 8 -21.03 -1.89 3.92
C ARG A 8 -19.61 -1.65 4.41
N ALA A 9 -19.24 -2.30 5.52
CA ALA A 9 -17.92 -2.19 6.11
C ALA A 9 -16.83 -2.76 5.17
N ALA A 10 -17.09 -3.89 4.52
CA ALA A 10 -16.19 -4.47 3.53
C ALA A 10 -16.07 -3.60 2.26
N ALA A 11 -17.18 -3.03 1.78
CA ALA A 11 -17.15 -2.12 0.63
C ALA A 11 -16.35 -0.83 0.93
N ALA A 12 -16.52 -0.26 2.13
CA ALA A 12 -15.74 0.89 2.58
C ALA A 12 -14.24 0.55 2.64
N ASP A 13 -13.88 -0.61 3.18
CA ASP A 13 -12.51 -1.10 3.20
C ASP A 13 -11.91 -1.25 1.81
N ALA A 14 -12.66 -1.79 0.85
CA ALA A 14 -12.20 -1.92 -0.54
C ALA A 14 -11.91 -0.55 -1.16
N VAL A 15 -12.81 0.43 -0.99
CA VAL A 15 -12.65 1.78 -1.54
C VAL A 15 -11.46 2.50 -0.91
N VAL A 16 -11.34 2.45 0.41
CA VAL A 16 -10.21 3.11 1.11
C VAL A 16 -8.90 2.43 0.75
N THR A 17 -8.85 1.10 0.65
CA THR A 17 -7.62 0.40 0.25
C THR A 17 -7.22 0.72 -1.18
N PHE A 18 -8.19 0.80 -2.10
CA PHE A 18 -7.97 1.25 -3.48
C PHE A 18 -7.30 2.63 -3.51
N LEU A 19 -7.90 3.60 -2.82
CA LEU A 19 -7.39 4.97 -2.76
C LEU A 19 -6.02 5.01 -2.09
N TRP A 20 -5.83 4.24 -1.02
CA TRP A 20 -4.57 4.17 -0.29
C TRP A 20 -3.44 3.67 -1.18
N VAL A 21 -3.63 2.55 -1.87
CA VAL A 21 -2.62 1.98 -2.76
C VAL A 21 -2.31 2.93 -3.92
N LEU A 22 -3.33 3.56 -4.51
CA LEU A 22 -3.15 4.55 -5.55
C LEU A 22 -2.32 5.75 -5.09
N CYS A 23 -2.60 6.30 -3.90
CA CYS A 23 -1.88 7.45 -3.35
C CYS A 23 -0.47 7.08 -2.86
N VAL A 24 -0.33 6.02 -2.08
CA VAL A 24 0.96 5.63 -1.46
C VAL A 24 2.00 5.27 -2.51
N SER A 25 1.58 4.68 -3.65
CA SER A 25 2.46 4.35 -4.78
C SER A 25 3.06 5.59 -5.47
N THR A 26 2.50 6.78 -5.24
CA THR A 26 3.01 8.04 -5.79
C THR A 26 4.06 8.71 -4.90
N LEU A 27 4.30 8.22 -3.68
CA LEU A 27 5.19 8.87 -2.71
C LEU A 27 6.63 9.01 -3.22
N GLY A 28 7.16 7.98 -3.88
CA GLY A 28 8.50 7.99 -4.45
C GLY A 28 8.64 9.05 -5.56
N ALA A 29 7.71 9.04 -6.52
CA ALA A 29 7.66 10.02 -7.61
C ALA A 29 7.46 11.46 -7.09
N SER A 30 6.55 11.64 -6.13
CA SER A 30 6.26 12.95 -5.51
C SER A 30 7.47 13.48 -4.74
N THR A 31 8.17 12.62 -4.01
CA THR A 31 9.42 12.98 -3.31
C THR A 31 10.48 13.42 -4.32
N ALA A 32 10.69 12.66 -5.41
CA ALA A 32 11.67 12.99 -6.45
C ALA A 32 11.34 14.31 -7.17
N VAL A 33 10.07 14.58 -7.44
CA VAL A 33 9.62 15.86 -8.01
C VAL A 33 9.88 17.01 -7.04
N ALA A 34 9.52 16.85 -5.76
CA ALA A 34 9.68 17.88 -4.75
C ALA A 34 11.15 18.23 -4.49
N THR A 35 12.03 17.22 -4.35
CA THR A 35 13.48 17.46 -4.17
C THR A 35 14.09 18.15 -5.38
N SER A 36 13.70 17.74 -6.59
CA SER A 36 14.16 18.37 -7.84
C SER A 36 13.70 19.82 -7.96
N TYR A 37 12.43 20.10 -7.65
CA TYR A 37 11.85 21.44 -7.73
C TYR A 37 12.50 22.41 -6.72
N LEU A 38 12.73 21.93 -5.49
CA LEU A 38 13.37 22.70 -4.42
C LEU A 38 14.91 22.74 -4.53
N LYS A 39 15.49 22.07 -5.55
CA LYS A 39 16.94 21.92 -5.74
C LYS A 39 17.67 21.39 -4.49
N LEU A 40 17.00 20.53 -3.71
CA LEU A 40 17.55 19.93 -2.50
C LEU A 40 18.36 18.69 -2.86
N GLN A 41 19.58 18.61 -2.34
CA GLN A 41 20.48 17.46 -2.53
C GLN A 41 20.79 16.80 -1.19
N GLY A 42 20.66 15.47 -1.15
CA GLY A 42 20.94 14.67 0.05
C GLY A 42 19.75 13.80 0.47
N ALA A 43 20.06 12.59 0.95
CA ALA A 43 19.07 11.61 1.37
C ALA A 43 18.18 12.14 2.51
N GLN A 44 18.73 12.98 3.40
CA GLN A 44 18.00 13.57 4.52
C GLN A 44 16.80 14.41 4.07
N TYR A 45 16.90 15.16 2.97
CA TYR A 45 15.80 15.99 2.48
C TYR A 45 14.71 15.13 1.84
N ALA A 46 15.09 14.09 1.09
CA ALA A 46 14.14 13.11 0.56
C ALA A 46 13.38 12.42 1.70
N LEU A 47 14.08 12.03 2.77
CA LEU A 47 13.45 11.43 3.95
C LEU A 47 12.47 12.37 4.64
N VAL A 48 12.84 13.62 4.88
CA VAL A 48 11.94 14.62 5.49
C VAL A 48 10.69 14.84 4.65
N ILE A 49 10.85 14.94 3.32
CA ILE A 49 9.72 15.08 2.40
C ILE A 49 8.84 13.84 2.42
N THR A 50 9.42 12.62 2.33
CA THR A 50 8.65 11.38 2.37
C THR A 50 7.90 11.22 3.69
N VAL A 51 8.54 11.47 4.84
CA VAL A 51 7.88 11.44 6.16
C VAL A 51 6.73 12.44 6.23
N SER A 52 6.93 13.66 5.71
CA SER A 52 5.90 14.69 5.67
C SER A 52 4.71 14.26 4.80
N LEU A 53 4.97 13.75 3.59
CA LEU A 53 3.92 13.25 2.69
C LEU A 53 3.16 12.08 3.29
N VAL A 54 3.85 11.09 3.88
CA VAL A 54 3.23 9.94 4.57
C VAL A 54 2.39 10.40 5.75
N THR A 55 2.87 11.39 6.52
CA THR A 55 2.11 11.95 7.65
C THR A 55 0.81 12.58 7.18
N VAL A 56 0.85 13.39 6.12
CA VAL A 56 -0.35 14.01 5.53
C VAL A 56 -1.31 12.94 5.02
N LEU A 57 -0.81 11.93 4.29
CA LEU A 57 -1.62 10.81 3.82
C LEU A 57 -2.30 10.08 4.98
N LEU A 58 -1.53 9.64 5.99
CA LEU A 58 -2.09 8.93 7.14
C LEU A 58 -3.11 9.77 7.89
N PHE A 59 -2.90 11.08 8.01
CA PHE A 59 -3.87 11.98 8.65
C PHE A 59 -5.19 12.01 7.87
N VAL A 60 -5.13 12.26 6.56
CA VAL A 60 -6.31 12.30 5.68
C VAL A 60 -7.03 10.96 5.66
N PHE A 61 -6.30 9.85 5.53
CA PHE A 61 -6.89 8.52 5.50
C PHE A 61 -7.49 8.09 6.84
N THR A 62 -6.90 8.50 7.96
CA THR A 62 -7.52 8.27 9.28
C THR A 62 -8.87 8.97 9.37
N MET A 63 -8.95 10.25 8.96
CA MET A 63 -10.22 10.98 8.92
C MET A 63 -11.24 10.34 7.95
N LEU A 64 -10.79 9.88 6.79
CA LEU A 64 -11.63 9.19 5.81
C LEU A 64 -12.17 7.86 6.36
N CYS A 65 -11.32 7.07 7.02
CA CYS A 65 -11.69 5.82 7.67
C CYS A 65 -12.76 6.04 8.74
N ASP A 66 -12.60 7.07 9.58
CA ASP A 66 -13.56 7.43 10.62
C ASP A 66 -14.90 7.88 10.01
N ALA A 67 -14.85 8.73 8.97
CA ALA A 67 -16.04 9.19 8.26
C ALA A 67 -16.81 8.04 7.57
N LEU A 68 -16.12 6.98 7.15
CA LEU A 68 -16.70 5.77 6.56
C LEU A 68 -17.09 4.70 7.59
N GLY A 69 -17.20 5.08 8.87
CA GLY A 69 -17.68 4.20 9.93
C GLY A 69 -16.64 3.22 10.44
N GLY A 70 -15.37 3.62 10.50
CA GLY A 70 -14.26 2.78 10.95
C GLY A 70 -13.74 1.84 9.86
N ALA A 71 -13.73 2.31 8.61
CA ALA A 71 -13.09 1.58 7.53
C ALA A 71 -11.59 1.40 7.80
N SER A 72 -10.96 0.42 7.17
CA SER A 72 -9.53 0.16 7.29
C SER A 72 -8.93 -0.21 5.94
N PHE A 73 -7.69 0.20 5.73
CA PHE A 73 -6.89 -0.12 4.54
C PHE A 73 -5.71 -1.06 4.83
N ASN A 74 -5.67 -1.62 6.04
CA ASN A 74 -4.64 -2.56 6.46
C ASN A 74 -5.26 -3.78 7.18
N PRO A 75 -5.19 -4.99 6.61
CA PRO A 75 -5.74 -6.21 7.21
C PRO A 75 -5.12 -6.52 8.58
N THR A 76 -3.84 -6.20 8.75
CA THR A 76 -3.13 -6.36 10.02
C THR A 76 -3.70 -5.46 11.11
N GLY A 77 -4.13 -4.25 10.74
CA GLY A 77 -4.80 -3.33 11.67
C GLY A 77 -6.12 -3.90 12.18
N ILE A 78 -6.95 -4.47 11.30
CA ILE A 78 -8.18 -5.15 11.70
C ILE A 78 -7.88 -6.32 12.64
N ALA A 79 -6.95 -7.20 12.26
CA ALA A 79 -6.62 -8.37 13.04
C ALA A 79 -6.08 -7.99 14.44
N ALA A 80 -5.21 -6.98 14.51
CA ALA A 80 -4.62 -6.52 15.75
C ALA A 80 -5.64 -5.86 16.68
N PHE A 81 -6.49 -4.97 16.18
CA PHE A 81 -7.52 -4.33 17.01
C PHE A 81 -8.61 -5.31 17.47
N TYR A 82 -8.94 -6.29 16.63
CA TYR A 82 -9.83 -7.39 17.01
C TYR A 82 -9.21 -8.25 18.11
N ALA A 83 -7.95 -8.68 17.94
CA ALA A 83 -7.24 -9.50 18.91
C ALA A 83 -6.99 -8.77 20.24
N ALA A 84 -6.78 -7.45 20.20
CA ALA A 84 -6.62 -6.61 21.38
C ALA A 84 -7.95 -6.29 22.09
N GLY A 85 -9.10 -6.73 21.56
CA GLY A 85 -10.42 -6.44 22.11
C GLY A 85 -10.85 -4.98 22.01
N ILE A 86 -10.19 -4.19 21.15
CA ILE A 86 -10.50 -2.77 20.93
C ILE A 86 -11.74 -2.63 20.03
N THR A 87 -11.89 -3.55 19.07
CA THR A 87 -13.07 -3.63 18.20
C THR A 87 -13.75 -4.98 18.37
N SER A 88 -15.07 -5.02 18.15
CA SER A 88 -15.88 -6.24 18.30
C SER A 88 -16.79 -6.55 17.09
N PRO A 89 -16.29 -6.53 15.83
CA PRO A 89 -17.04 -7.04 14.69
C PRO A 89 -17.28 -8.55 14.81
N SER A 90 -18.28 -9.07 14.08
CA SER A 90 -18.44 -10.52 13.95
C SER A 90 -17.29 -11.13 13.14
N LEU A 91 -16.94 -12.39 13.40
CA LEU A 91 -15.92 -13.12 12.62
C LEU A 91 -16.25 -13.14 11.13
N PHE A 92 -17.53 -13.23 10.79
CA PHE A 92 -18.01 -13.11 9.41
C PHE A 92 -17.66 -11.75 8.79
N ALA A 93 -17.83 -10.64 9.53
CA ALA A 93 -17.47 -9.31 9.04
C ALA A 93 -15.95 -9.15 8.86
N VAL A 94 -15.14 -9.69 9.78
CA VAL A 94 -13.67 -9.71 9.64
C VAL A 94 -13.25 -10.51 8.39
N ALA A 95 -13.83 -11.71 8.21
CA ALA A 95 -13.54 -12.56 7.06
C ALA A 95 -13.91 -11.92 5.72
N LEU A 96 -14.96 -11.10 5.66
CA LEU A 96 -15.36 -10.40 4.45
C LEU A 96 -14.48 -9.18 4.13
N ARG A 97 -13.91 -8.53 5.16
CA ARG A 97 -13.08 -7.34 5.01
C ARG A 97 -11.73 -7.64 4.37
N PHE A 98 -11.09 -8.78 4.67
CA PHE A 98 -9.77 -9.10 4.10
C PHE A 98 -9.78 -9.26 2.57
N PRO A 99 -10.69 -10.06 1.95
CA PRO A 99 -10.78 -10.15 0.49
C PRO A 99 -11.16 -8.80 -0.14
N ALA A 100 -11.98 -8.00 0.53
CA ALA A 100 -12.38 -6.70 0.02
C ALA A 100 -11.19 -5.72 -0.05
N GLN A 101 -10.33 -5.70 0.97
CA GLN A 101 -9.09 -4.91 0.93
C GLN A 101 -8.12 -5.42 -0.13
N ALA A 102 -7.98 -6.74 -0.29
CA ALA A 102 -7.15 -7.30 -1.35
C ALA A 102 -7.65 -6.87 -2.75
N ALA A 103 -8.96 -6.92 -2.99
CA ALA A 103 -9.57 -6.45 -4.24
C ALA A 103 -9.35 -4.93 -4.45
N GLY A 104 -9.53 -4.14 -3.39
CA GLY A 104 -9.25 -2.70 -3.41
C GLY A 104 -7.80 -2.41 -3.79
N ALA A 105 -6.85 -3.09 -3.15
CA ALA A 105 -5.42 -2.93 -3.43
C ALA A 105 -5.05 -3.28 -4.87
N VAL A 106 -5.55 -4.41 -5.39
CA VAL A 106 -5.34 -4.80 -6.79
C VAL A 106 -5.89 -3.72 -7.73
N GLY A 107 -7.10 -3.21 -7.46
CA GLY A 107 -7.69 -2.12 -8.24
C GLY A 107 -6.84 -0.85 -8.21
N GLY A 108 -6.38 -0.43 -7.02
CA GLY A 108 -5.59 0.79 -6.85
C GLY A 108 -4.25 0.72 -7.57
N ALA A 109 -3.64 -0.46 -7.54
CA ALA A 109 -2.39 -0.71 -8.23
C ALA A 109 -2.55 -0.79 -9.77
N LEU A 110 -3.64 -1.37 -10.27
CA LEU A 110 -3.95 -1.37 -11.71
C LEU A 110 -4.26 0.04 -12.21
N ALA A 111 -4.95 0.83 -11.39
CA ALA A 111 -5.20 2.23 -11.71
C ALA A 111 -3.87 3.00 -11.80
N ILE A 112 -2.98 2.88 -10.82
CA ILE A 112 -1.73 3.64 -10.84
C ILE A 112 -0.76 3.17 -11.94
N SER A 113 -0.78 1.90 -12.35
CA SER A 113 0.02 1.42 -13.50
C SER A 113 -0.37 2.09 -14.82
N GLU A 114 -1.63 2.51 -14.95
CA GLU A 114 -2.12 3.25 -16.11
C GLU A 114 -1.93 4.78 -15.95
N LEU A 115 -2.16 5.31 -14.74
CA LEU A 115 -2.09 6.75 -14.45
C LEU A 115 -0.66 7.30 -14.34
N MET A 116 0.32 6.48 -13.95
CA MET A 116 1.68 6.96 -13.69
C MET A 116 2.40 7.38 -14.98
N PRO A 117 3.01 8.59 -15.03
CA PRO A 117 3.79 9.03 -16.18
C PRO A 117 4.95 8.09 -16.48
N ALA A 118 5.27 7.89 -17.77
CA ALA A 118 6.34 6.99 -18.23
C ALA A 118 7.69 7.26 -17.53
N LYS A 119 7.99 8.53 -17.25
CA LYS A 119 9.21 8.95 -16.52
C LYS A 119 9.32 8.31 -15.13
N TYR A 120 8.20 8.09 -14.43
CA TYR A 120 8.16 7.60 -13.05
C TYR A 120 7.62 6.17 -12.92
N LYS A 121 7.24 5.51 -14.03
CA LYS A 121 6.75 4.12 -14.02
C LYS A 121 7.75 3.14 -13.38
N HIS A 122 9.05 3.35 -13.56
CA HIS A 122 10.09 2.54 -12.93
C HIS A 122 10.09 2.64 -11.39
N MET A 123 9.45 3.67 -10.81
CA MET A 123 9.34 3.88 -9.37
C MET A 123 8.11 3.19 -8.75
N LEU A 124 7.27 2.55 -9.57
CA LEU A 124 6.10 1.76 -9.11
C LEU A 124 6.48 0.37 -8.59
N GLY A 125 7.78 0.06 -8.47
CA GLY A 125 8.24 -1.23 -7.97
C GLY A 125 7.67 -1.51 -6.57
N GLY A 126 7.00 -2.65 -6.44
CA GLY A 126 6.49 -3.13 -5.16
C GLY A 126 7.56 -3.83 -4.32
N PRO A 127 7.16 -4.42 -3.17
CA PRO A 127 8.00 -5.33 -2.41
C PRO A 127 8.68 -6.35 -3.32
N SER A 128 10.01 -6.39 -3.28
CA SER A 128 10.81 -7.31 -4.08
C SER A 128 11.74 -8.07 -3.15
N LEU A 129 11.57 -9.39 -3.15
CA LEU A 129 12.32 -10.31 -2.33
C LEU A 129 13.79 -10.32 -2.81
N LYS A 130 14.69 -9.76 -1.99
CA LYS A 130 16.13 -9.71 -2.30
C LYS A 130 16.93 -10.84 -1.65
N VAL A 131 16.28 -11.61 -0.79
CA VAL A 131 16.84 -12.73 -0.02
C VAL A 131 16.11 -14.02 -0.37
N ASP A 132 16.53 -15.14 0.21
CA ASP A 132 15.78 -16.38 0.04
C ASP A 132 14.36 -16.26 0.63
N PRO A 133 13.37 -17.01 0.10
CA PRO A 133 11.98 -16.91 0.55
C PRO A 133 11.77 -17.18 2.05
N HIS A 134 12.60 -18.04 2.67
CA HIS A 134 12.48 -18.33 4.10
C HIS A 134 12.93 -17.13 4.95
N THR A 135 14.11 -16.58 4.66
CA THR A 135 14.63 -15.38 5.33
C THR A 135 13.72 -14.18 5.09
N GLY A 136 13.18 -14.02 3.87
CA GLY A 136 12.23 -12.95 3.57
C GLY A 136 10.91 -13.09 4.31
N ALA A 137 10.36 -14.30 4.43
CA ALA A 137 9.16 -14.55 5.21
C ALA A 137 9.36 -14.25 6.69
N VAL A 138 10.50 -14.65 7.27
CA VAL A 138 10.86 -14.33 8.66
C VAL A 138 11.05 -12.82 8.83
N ALA A 139 11.73 -12.15 7.90
CA ALA A 139 11.91 -10.71 7.93
C ALA A 139 10.57 -9.96 7.91
N GLU A 140 9.69 -10.26 6.94
CA GLU A 140 8.35 -9.66 6.86
C GLU A 140 7.51 -9.92 8.11
N LEU A 141 7.60 -11.12 8.70
CA LEU A 141 6.92 -11.44 9.95
C LEU A 141 7.40 -10.53 11.09
N VAL A 142 8.72 -10.38 11.25
CA VAL A 142 9.31 -9.53 12.30
C VAL A 142 8.96 -8.06 12.06
N LEU A 143 9.13 -7.56 10.83
CA LEU A 143 8.78 -6.19 10.45
C LEU A 143 7.30 -5.89 10.71
N THR A 144 6.41 -6.80 10.30
CA THR A 144 4.95 -6.67 10.50
C THR A 144 4.58 -6.75 11.98
N PHE A 145 5.22 -7.61 12.76
CA PHE A 145 4.99 -7.71 14.20
C PHE A 145 5.40 -6.41 14.91
N VAL A 146 6.60 -5.89 14.62
CA VAL A 146 7.14 -4.69 15.26
C VAL A 146 6.30 -3.45 14.93
N ILE A 147 5.92 -3.23 13.66
CA ILE A 147 5.05 -2.09 13.32
C ILE A 147 3.68 -2.22 13.97
N THR A 148 3.10 -3.43 14.00
CA THR A 148 1.76 -3.65 14.56
C THR A 148 1.75 -3.38 16.06
N MET A 149 2.77 -3.86 16.77
CA MET A 149 2.93 -3.58 18.20
C MET A 149 3.18 -2.09 18.46
N ALA A 150 4.00 -1.43 17.65
CA ALA A 150 4.24 0.01 17.76
C ALA A 150 2.94 0.82 17.54
N VAL A 151 2.19 0.52 16.47
CA VAL A 151 0.91 1.18 16.16
C VAL A 151 -0.11 0.96 17.27
N LEU A 152 -0.25 -0.28 17.75
CA LEU A 152 -1.16 -0.59 18.85
C LEU A 152 -0.79 0.18 20.11
N TRP A 153 0.51 0.20 20.46
CA TRP A 153 1.01 0.96 21.61
C TRP A 153 0.75 2.46 21.47
N ILE A 154 1.00 3.05 20.30
CA ILE A 154 0.76 4.48 20.03
C ILE A 154 -0.73 4.80 20.13
N ILE A 155 -1.61 3.92 19.66
CA ILE A 155 -3.05 4.18 19.68
C ILE A 155 -3.60 4.06 21.10
N VAL A 156 -3.20 3.03 21.85
CA VAL A 156 -3.71 2.72 23.19
C VAL A 156 -3.08 3.60 24.27
N LYS A 157 -1.75 3.80 24.23
CA LYS A 157 -0.99 4.53 25.27
C LYS A 157 -0.38 5.84 24.78
N GLY A 158 -0.47 6.17 23.49
CA GLY A 158 0.12 7.39 22.95
C GLY A 158 -0.61 8.68 23.34
N PRO A 159 -0.10 9.83 22.86
CA PRO A 159 -0.52 11.16 23.29
C PRO A 159 -1.97 11.45 22.88
N ARG A 160 -2.71 12.25 23.66
CA ARG A 160 -4.12 12.58 23.36
C ARG A 160 -4.33 13.32 22.04
N ASN A 161 -3.30 14.03 21.54
CA ASN A 161 -3.39 14.78 20.29
C ASN A 161 -3.30 13.84 19.07
N PRO A 162 -4.34 13.79 18.20
CA PRO A 162 -4.37 12.91 17.03
C PRO A 162 -3.23 13.21 16.04
N LEU A 163 -2.84 14.48 15.88
CA LEU A 163 -1.74 14.87 14.99
C LEU A 163 -0.41 14.25 15.44
N ILE A 164 -0.13 14.30 16.75
CA ILE A 164 1.10 13.73 17.30
C ILE A 164 1.10 12.21 17.17
N LYS A 165 -0.05 11.54 17.40
CA LYS A 165 -0.19 10.10 17.14
C LYS A 165 0.13 9.75 15.68
N THR A 166 -0.43 10.49 14.72
CA THR A 166 -0.19 10.25 13.29
C THR A 166 1.29 10.46 12.92
N VAL A 167 1.94 11.49 13.46
CA VAL A 167 3.39 11.73 13.27
C VAL A 167 4.22 10.58 13.85
N MET A 168 3.87 10.07 15.03
CA MET A 168 4.59 8.93 15.62
C MET A 168 4.43 7.65 14.77
N ILE A 169 3.23 7.42 14.24
CA ILE A 169 2.95 6.27 13.35
C ILE A 169 3.72 6.44 12.02
N SER A 170 3.73 7.63 11.43
CA SER A 170 4.42 7.88 10.15
C SER A 170 5.93 7.68 10.27
N ILE A 171 6.54 8.24 11.33
CA ILE A 171 7.98 8.06 11.59
C ILE A 171 8.31 6.57 11.79
N SER A 172 7.56 5.88 12.65
CA SER A 172 7.75 4.44 12.89
C SER A 172 7.64 3.62 11.61
N THR A 173 6.67 3.95 10.76
CA THR A 173 6.44 3.30 9.47
C THR A 173 7.63 3.53 8.53
N VAL A 174 8.08 4.77 8.36
CA VAL A 174 9.21 5.08 7.47
C VAL A 174 10.51 4.45 8.00
N CYS A 175 10.79 4.49 9.30
CA CYS A 175 11.96 3.84 9.88
C CYS A 175 12.00 2.33 9.61
N LEU A 176 10.86 1.64 9.76
CA LEU A 176 10.76 0.22 9.45
C LEU A 176 10.84 -0.05 7.95
N VAL A 177 10.28 0.82 7.11
CA VAL A 177 10.39 0.70 5.66
C VAL A 177 11.85 0.78 5.19
N LEU A 178 12.61 1.73 5.73
CA LEU A 178 14.04 1.86 5.43
C LEU A 178 14.85 0.67 5.94
N SER A 179 14.54 0.18 7.14
CA SER A 179 15.25 -0.95 7.76
C SER A 179 14.97 -2.28 7.05
N GLY A 180 13.72 -2.50 6.59
CA GLY A 180 13.34 -3.71 5.86
C GLY A 180 13.70 -3.69 4.38
N GLY A 181 14.00 -2.51 3.80
CA GLY A 181 14.24 -2.33 2.37
C GLY A 181 15.43 -3.14 1.81
N ALA A 182 16.35 -3.54 2.68
CA ALA A 182 17.47 -4.42 2.34
C ALA A 182 17.06 -5.89 2.15
N TYR A 183 15.95 -6.33 2.74
CA TYR A 183 15.52 -7.73 2.76
C TYR A 183 14.40 -7.99 1.74
N THR A 184 13.30 -7.26 1.84
CA THR A 184 12.05 -7.60 1.12
C THR A 184 11.37 -6.42 0.44
N GLY A 185 11.81 -5.17 0.69
CA GLY A 185 11.04 -4.00 0.30
C GLY A 185 9.72 -3.97 1.07
N PRO A 186 9.76 -3.69 2.37
CA PRO A 186 8.86 -4.26 3.36
C PRO A 186 7.39 -3.96 3.06
N SER A 187 6.60 -5.02 2.92
CA SER A 187 5.18 -4.90 2.60
C SER A 187 4.41 -4.37 3.79
N MET A 188 4.65 -4.95 4.99
CA MET A 188 4.08 -4.57 6.30
C MET A 188 2.53 -4.48 6.36
N ASN A 189 1.88 -4.80 5.25
CA ASN A 189 0.45 -4.76 5.00
C ASN A 189 0.18 -5.81 3.90
N PRO A 190 -0.51 -6.91 4.20
CA PRO A 190 -0.81 -7.95 3.20
C PRO A 190 -1.52 -7.41 1.95
N ALA A 191 -2.28 -6.32 2.05
CA ALA A 191 -2.93 -5.68 0.91
C ALA A 191 -1.93 -4.92 0.01
N ASN A 192 -0.81 -4.44 0.55
CA ASN A 192 0.24 -3.78 -0.23
C ASN A 192 1.15 -4.77 -0.96
N HIS A 193 0.88 -6.08 -0.93
CA HIS A 193 1.71 -7.05 -1.64
C HIS A 193 1.35 -7.07 -3.13
N HIS A 194 2.10 -6.32 -3.95
CA HIS A 194 1.91 -6.20 -5.41
C HIS A 194 2.32 -7.46 -6.20
N ALA A 195 2.45 -8.64 -5.57
CA ALA A 195 2.82 -9.88 -6.26
C ALA A 195 1.82 -10.28 -7.37
N CYS A 196 0.55 -9.88 -7.24
CA CYS A 196 -0.43 -10.08 -8.30
C CYS A 196 -0.19 -9.12 -9.49
N LEU A 197 0.36 -7.93 -9.25
CA LEU A 197 0.65 -6.95 -10.31
C LEU A 197 1.93 -7.22 -11.06
N ASP A 198 3.00 -7.71 -10.44
CA ASP A 198 4.17 -8.12 -11.24
C ASP A 198 3.77 -9.20 -12.26
N ARG A 199 2.93 -10.16 -11.84
CA ARG A 199 2.47 -11.23 -12.72
C ARG A 199 1.39 -10.77 -13.73
N LEU A 200 0.51 -9.84 -13.36
CA LEU A 200 -0.48 -9.25 -14.28
C LEU A 200 0.13 -8.24 -15.24
N GLN A 201 1.09 -7.42 -14.79
CA GLN A 201 1.80 -6.44 -15.60
C GLN A 201 2.76 -7.13 -16.56
N GLN A 202 3.43 -8.21 -16.13
CA GLN A 202 4.18 -9.07 -17.05
C GLN A 202 3.25 -9.78 -18.06
N CYS A 203 2.04 -10.21 -17.66
CA CYS A 203 1.02 -10.70 -18.58
C CYS A 203 0.47 -9.62 -19.53
N LEU A 204 0.28 -8.38 -19.07
CA LEU A 204 -0.20 -7.25 -19.87
C LEU A 204 0.86 -6.72 -20.82
N GLU A 205 2.13 -6.70 -20.41
CA GLU A 205 3.29 -6.44 -21.26
C GLU A 205 3.43 -7.55 -22.30
N CYS A 206 3.31 -8.82 -21.93
CA CYS A 206 3.22 -9.93 -22.89
C CYS A 206 2.05 -9.77 -23.86
N ARG A 207 0.87 -9.35 -23.38
CA ARG A 207 -0.29 -9.08 -24.23
C ARG A 207 -0.04 -7.91 -25.18
N ASN A 208 0.55 -6.81 -24.72
CA ASN A 208 0.84 -5.64 -25.54
C ASN A 208 1.95 -5.93 -26.56
N CYS A 209 2.98 -6.70 -26.20
CA CYS A 209 3.97 -7.23 -27.13
C CYS A 209 3.35 -8.16 -28.16
N TYR A 210 2.46 -9.07 -27.76
CA TYR A 210 1.73 -9.97 -28.67
C TYR A 210 0.81 -9.20 -29.63
N VAL A 211 0.06 -8.21 -29.14
CA VAL A 211 -0.81 -7.36 -29.97
C VAL A 211 0.01 -6.49 -30.92
N LYS A 212 1.17 -5.98 -30.49
CA LYS A 212 2.10 -5.23 -31.35
C LYS A 212 2.70 -6.12 -32.44
N ALA A 213 3.18 -7.31 -32.08
CA ALA A 213 3.69 -8.30 -33.03
C ALA A 213 2.61 -8.79 -34.01
N SER A 214 1.37 -8.96 -33.55
CA SER A 214 0.23 -9.34 -34.39
C SER A 214 -0.14 -8.24 -35.40
N LYS A 215 -0.06 -6.96 -35.02
CA LYS A 215 -0.27 -5.82 -35.94
C LYS A 215 0.86 -5.67 -36.96
N ASP A 216 2.11 -5.89 -36.56
CA ASP A 216 3.25 -5.87 -37.49
C ASP A 216 3.16 -7.03 -38.50
N SER A 217 2.77 -8.22 -38.05
CA SER A 217 2.58 -9.39 -38.94
C SER A 217 1.44 -9.26 -39.95
N THR A 218 0.48 -8.35 -39.71
CA THR A 218 -0.62 -8.07 -40.65
C THR A 218 -0.29 -6.93 -41.63
N GLN A 219 0.78 -6.16 -41.38
CA GLN A 219 1.28 -5.15 -42.33
C GLN A 219 2.37 -5.69 -43.27
N THR A 220 2.94 -6.87 -43.01
CA THR A 220 4.00 -7.48 -43.84
C THR A 220 3.57 -8.75 -44.60
N MET A 221 2.29 -8.88 -44.96
CA MET A 221 1.93 -9.86 -46.00
C MET A 221 2.14 -9.22 -47.39
N PRO A 222 3.11 -9.68 -48.20
CA PRO A 222 3.12 -9.33 -49.61
C PRO A 222 1.82 -9.84 -50.24
N ARG A 223 1.06 -8.94 -50.85
CA ARG A 223 0.03 -9.33 -51.82
C ARG A 223 0.77 -10.03 -52.97
N TRP A 224 0.60 -11.34 -53.07
CA TRP A 224 0.77 -12.06 -54.33
C TRP A 224 -0.52 -11.90 -55.14
#